data_AF-A0A951I6S2-F1
#
_entry.id   AF-A0A951I6S2-F1
#
_cell.length_a   1.000
_cell.length_b   1.000
_cell.length_c   1.000
_cell.angle_alpha   90.00
_cell.angle_beta   90.00
_cell.angle_gamma   90.00
#
_symmetry.space_group_name_H-M   'P 1'
#
loop_
_entity.id
_entity.type
_entity.pdbx_description
1 polymer ?
#
loop_
_entity_poly.entity_id
_entity_poly.type
_entity_poly.pdbx_seq_one_letter_code
_entity_poly.pdbx_strand_id
1 'polypeptide(L)'
;PSQWAGKDKLALAPIIVTPIWWGLWLRWCRTFVIQGRVVCADGSPVPGAEVHALDVDFFWWWSSMSQVGPTVITDATGHFTIKFRWCCGWWPWWWWRLRRWSLNQQLLDKIRPIMKLNTDSRIPEPSPVVSFNFASLNPQPLPPQPALGGTLPVTTSPVSPTLGPITSNVVDPTTIPALRDRLLRALPQVPELERLRIWPWFPWTPWLDCSPDIIFRVTQNCGGQNKVIVNENIFQTRFDIPTNLSVTLTANGEACCLPPHNPDPVGDCALITGVCGDPGIIAGNIGGNSAHPAGPDGYANPGSRDNPFSEAVTLWGQLGISPQSDYYEIEYKPHTAPPTAWASVPPAALAGFSRGYFDSTQPWPNQWFYPGFSLKPLGTKLVYESRHHYEATHPPANWGNVFSGRSWFMNVNELASLQTFGNFPDGTYDFRVRGYKSLANGDPDPNDPGVVLNGCGNHQENNLLVLRIDNRIVGPQQPGTVHIDTTEPDCGISLVKLGNNLVQPCGAEHLQPNTPLQVDFFCSDPDGHLDHYELRIMWGLGNVRNLLTVPGATLTGIGAGVQPGPDDPNALAQGAVRPTWKGGNMRLTIPNAALVFPVTCCYLIELTVWKRNIVNCGSVYYNQMHYSFTVTV
;
A
#
# COMPACT_ATOMS: atom_id res chain seq x y z
N PRO A 1 -28.61 8.07 -12.81
CA PRO A 1 -29.50 7.46 -13.83
C PRO A 1 -30.94 7.98 -13.69
N SER A 2 -31.59 8.30 -14.81
CA SER A 2 -32.85 9.06 -14.87
C SER A 2 -34.14 8.23 -14.77
N GLN A 3 -34.07 6.89 -14.78
CA GLN A 3 -35.22 5.96 -14.81
C GLN A 3 -36.35 6.29 -13.82
N TRP A 4 -35.95 6.71 -12.59
CA TRP A 4 -36.84 7.06 -11.48
C TRP A 4 -36.62 8.49 -10.96
N ALA A 5 -35.77 9.29 -11.60
CA ALA A 5 -35.54 10.67 -11.18
C ALA A 5 -36.81 11.51 -11.42
N GLY A 6 -37.25 12.25 -10.39
CA GLY A 6 -38.49 13.03 -10.44
C GLY A 6 -39.78 12.21 -10.43
N LYS A 7 -39.78 10.97 -9.93
CA LYS A 7 -40.98 10.15 -9.75
C LYS A 7 -41.21 9.79 -8.29
N ASP A 8 -42.09 10.55 -7.64
CA ASP A 8 -42.38 10.38 -6.20
C ASP A 8 -43.10 9.08 -5.85
N LYS A 9 -43.69 8.40 -6.86
CA LYS A 9 -44.40 7.12 -6.70
C LYS A 9 -44.15 6.18 -7.86
N LEU A 10 -43.89 4.91 -7.55
CA LEU A 10 -43.81 3.83 -8.53
C LEU A 10 -45.20 3.20 -8.75
N ALA A 11 -45.89 3.58 -9.82
CA ALA A 11 -47.12 2.92 -10.24
C ALA A 11 -46.82 1.57 -10.92
N LEU A 12 -47.08 0.47 -10.23
CA LEU A 12 -47.12 -0.87 -10.80
C LEU A 12 -48.58 -1.26 -11.05
N ALA A 13 -48.85 -1.93 -12.18
CA ALA A 13 -50.15 -2.55 -12.39
C ALA A 13 -50.32 -3.68 -11.35
N PRO A 14 -51.47 -3.77 -10.64
CA PRO A 14 -51.69 -4.84 -9.67
C PRO A 14 -51.73 -6.19 -10.38
N ILE A 15 -51.03 -7.17 -9.83
CA ILE A 15 -50.99 -8.55 -10.32
C ILE A 15 -51.99 -9.35 -9.48
N ILE A 16 -52.99 -9.95 -10.12
CA ILE A 16 -53.93 -10.85 -9.44
C ILE A 16 -53.26 -12.21 -9.26
N VAL A 17 -52.84 -12.52 -8.05
CA VAL A 17 -52.27 -13.82 -7.66
C VAL A 17 -53.36 -14.63 -6.95
N THR A 18 -53.68 -15.82 -7.46
CA THR A 18 -54.66 -16.70 -6.80
C THR A 18 -54.07 -17.31 -5.52
N PRO A 19 -54.88 -17.70 -4.51
CA PRO A 19 -54.37 -18.31 -3.28
C PRO A 19 -53.50 -19.56 -3.50
N ILE A 20 -53.77 -20.33 -4.55
CA ILE A 20 -52.99 -21.52 -4.93
C ILE A 20 -51.59 -21.12 -5.40
N TRP A 21 -51.50 -20.14 -6.31
CA TRP A 21 -50.20 -19.63 -6.79
C TRP A 21 -49.41 -18.93 -5.68
N TRP A 22 -50.08 -18.20 -4.79
CA TRP A 22 -49.45 -17.62 -3.60
C TRP A 22 -48.87 -18.68 -2.66
N GLY A 23 -49.65 -19.75 -2.38
CA GLY A 23 -49.19 -20.87 -1.56
C GLY A 23 -48.01 -21.64 -2.19
N LEU A 24 -47.99 -21.79 -3.51
CA LEU A 24 -46.86 -22.41 -4.23
C LEU A 24 -45.62 -21.51 -4.24
N TRP A 25 -45.77 -20.20 -4.45
CA TRP A 25 -44.67 -19.23 -4.36
C TRP A 25 -44.02 -19.23 -2.96
N LEU A 26 -44.82 -19.28 -1.89
CA LEU A 26 -44.29 -19.36 -0.53
C LEU A 26 -43.47 -20.63 -0.25
N ARG A 27 -43.69 -21.74 -0.98
CA ARG A 27 -42.86 -22.96 -0.90
C ARG A 27 -41.51 -22.82 -1.60
N TRP A 28 -41.36 -21.84 -2.48
CA TRP A 28 -40.11 -21.55 -3.18
C TRP A 28 -39.27 -20.48 -2.47
N CYS A 29 -39.83 -19.89 -1.41
CA CYS A 29 -39.06 -19.10 -0.47
C CYS A 29 -38.15 -19.97 0.40
N ARG A 30 -36.86 -19.64 0.47
CA ARG A 30 -35.88 -20.28 1.35
C ARG A 30 -35.22 -19.24 2.26
N THR A 31 -34.74 -19.69 3.42
CA THR A 31 -33.89 -18.88 4.29
C THR A 31 -32.43 -19.19 3.96
N PHE A 32 -31.64 -18.15 3.73
CA PHE A 32 -30.21 -18.21 3.48
C PHE A 32 -29.47 -17.71 4.71
N VAL A 33 -28.43 -18.44 5.09
CA VAL A 33 -27.49 -18.10 6.17
C VAL A 33 -26.10 -18.06 5.56
N ILE A 34 -25.51 -16.88 5.49
CA ILE A 34 -24.13 -16.67 5.11
C ILE A 34 -23.34 -16.49 6.41
N GLN A 35 -22.45 -17.42 6.71
CA GLN A 35 -21.45 -17.27 7.76
C GLN A 35 -20.11 -16.95 7.11
N GLY A 36 -19.32 -16.08 7.73
CA GLY A 36 -18.00 -15.80 7.18
C GLY A 36 -17.04 -15.18 8.17
N ARG A 37 -15.83 -14.94 7.67
CA ARG A 37 -14.75 -14.25 8.38
C ARG A 37 -14.05 -13.28 7.43
N VAL A 38 -13.85 -12.03 7.86
CA VAL A 38 -12.99 -11.06 7.18
C VAL A 38 -11.60 -11.13 7.82
N VAL A 39 -10.58 -11.29 6.98
CA VAL A 39 -9.18 -11.43 7.40
C VAL A 39 -8.26 -10.55 6.55
N CYS A 40 -7.14 -10.12 7.11
CA CYS A 40 -6.06 -9.51 6.34
C CYS A 40 -5.26 -10.58 5.57
N ALA A 41 -4.32 -10.15 4.72
CA ALA A 41 -3.55 -11.06 3.86
C ALA A 41 -2.66 -12.06 4.63
N ASP A 42 -2.31 -11.74 5.87
CA ASP A 42 -1.59 -12.56 6.85
C ASP A 42 -2.50 -13.55 7.62
N GLY A 43 -3.83 -13.47 7.45
CA GLY A 43 -4.82 -14.26 8.19
C GLY A 43 -5.32 -13.62 9.50
N SER A 44 -4.81 -12.44 9.86
CA SER A 44 -5.24 -11.67 11.04
C SER A 44 -6.71 -11.25 10.91
N PRO A 45 -7.51 -11.30 12.00
CA PRO A 45 -8.92 -10.91 11.97
C PRO A 45 -9.11 -9.41 11.69
N VAL A 46 -10.20 -9.07 11.00
CA VAL A 46 -10.61 -7.68 10.72
C VAL A 46 -11.91 -7.36 11.47
N PRO A 47 -11.84 -6.65 12.62
CA PRO A 47 -13.00 -6.40 13.46
C PRO A 47 -13.72 -5.09 13.10
N GLY A 48 -14.95 -4.92 13.57
CA GLY A 48 -15.69 -3.65 13.45
C GLY A 48 -16.01 -3.23 12.01
N ALA A 49 -15.99 -4.18 11.06
CA ALA A 49 -16.20 -3.93 9.65
C ALA A 49 -17.65 -4.22 9.23
N GLU A 50 -18.28 -3.29 8.52
CA GLU A 50 -19.60 -3.43 7.90
C GLU A 50 -19.51 -4.38 6.70
N VAL A 51 -20.21 -5.51 6.75
CA VAL A 51 -20.31 -6.49 5.66
C VAL A 51 -21.66 -6.35 4.97
N HIS A 52 -21.62 -6.10 3.67
CA HIS A 52 -22.78 -6.11 2.77
C HIS A 52 -22.68 -7.32 1.83
N ALA A 53 -23.67 -8.21 1.88
CA ALA A 53 -23.91 -9.17 0.81
C ALA A 53 -24.75 -8.49 -0.27
N LEU A 54 -24.24 -8.48 -1.51
CA LEU A 54 -24.94 -7.99 -2.68
C LEU A 54 -25.25 -9.17 -3.59
N ASP A 55 -26.51 -9.28 -3.99
CA ASP A 55 -26.97 -10.19 -5.02
C ASP A 55 -26.86 -9.52 -6.40
N VAL A 56 -26.40 -10.28 -7.40
CA VAL A 56 -25.80 -9.73 -8.64
C VAL A 56 -26.21 -10.52 -9.87
N ASP A 57 -26.65 -9.81 -10.91
CA ASP A 57 -27.13 -10.44 -12.14
C ASP A 57 -26.48 -9.87 -13.39
N PHE A 58 -26.30 -10.71 -14.42
CA PHE A 58 -25.72 -10.34 -15.71
C PHE A 58 -26.67 -10.62 -16.85
N PHE A 59 -27.19 -9.56 -17.47
CA PHE A 59 -27.88 -9.68 -18.74
C PHE A 59 -27.08 -8.95 -19.81
N TRP A 60 -26.41 -9.72 -20.67
CA TRP A 60 -25.59 -9.19 -21.76
C TRP A 60 -24.49 -8.24 -21.23
N TRP A 61 -24.50 -6.94 -21.54
CA TRP A 61 -23.57 -5.93 -21.00
C TRP A 61 -24.11 -5.13 -19.81
N TRP A 62 -25.32 -5.45 -19.33
CA TRP A 62 -25.92 -4.81 -18.17
C TRP A 62 -25.76 -5.71 -16.93
N SER A 63 -25.46 -5.09 -15.79
CA SER A 63 -25.54 -5.76 -14.50
C SER A 63 -26.55 -5.09 -13.58
N SER A 64 -27.15 -5.87 -12.68
CA SER A 64 -27.85 -5.37 -11.49
C SER A 64 -27.09 -5.80 -10.24
N MET A 65 -27.16 -4.98 -9.19
CA MET A 65 -26.65 -5.29 -7.86
C MET A 65 -27.67 -4.81 -6.83
N SER A 66 -28.00 -5.63 -5.84
CA SER A 66 -28.95 -5.27 -4.78
C SER A 66 -28.54 -5.92 -3.46
N GLN A 67 -28.58 -5.17 -2.36
CA GLN A 67 -28.24 -5.73 -1.05
C GLN A 67 -29.27 -6.79 -0.63
N VAL A 68 -28.78 -7.93 -0.14
CA VAL A 68 -29.60 -8.97 0.47
C VAL A 68 -29.31 -9.08 1.96
N GLY A 69 -30.39 -9.12 2.75
CA GLY A 69 -30.30 -9.17 4.21
C GLY A 69 -29.82 -7.87 4.86
N PRO A 70 -29.68 -7.88 6.19
CA PRO A 70 -29.13 -6.74 6.94
C PRO A 70 -27.64 -6.57 6.64
N THR A 71 -27.16 -5.34 6.72
CA THR A 71 -25.74 -5.07 6.95
C THR A 71 -25.38 -5.59 8.34
N VAL A 72 -24.22 -6.22 8.48
CA VAL A 72 -23.75 -6.77 9.77
C VAL A 72 -22.34 -6.28 10.05
N ILE A 73 -21.97 -6.18 11.33
CA ILE A 73 -20.62 -5.80 11.76
C ILE A 73 -19.84 -7.08 12.08
N THR A 74 -18.55 -7.14 11.70
CA THR A 74 -17.67 -8.23 12.13
C THR A 74 -17.36 -8.13 13.62
N ASP A 75 -17.38 -9.26 14.32
CA ASP A 75 -16.86 -9.35 15.67
C ASP A 75 -15.32 -9.20 15.71
N ALA A 76 -14.74 -9.20 16.91
CA ALA A 76 -13.30 -9.04 17.10
C ALA A 76 -12.45 -10.11 16.40
N THR A 77 -13.01 -11.29 16.10
CA THR A 77 -12.34 -12.36 15.35
C THR A 77 -12.58 -12.28 13.84
N GLY A 78 -13.18 -11.19 13.37
CA GLY A 78 -13.54 -10.96 11.99
C GLY A 78 -14.79 -11.71 11.54
N HIS A 79 -15.46 -12.45 12.43
CA HIS A 79 -16.59 -13.30 12.07
C HIS A 79 -17.89 -12.50 11.91
N PHE A 80 -18.74 -12.94 10.98
CA PHE A 80 -20.05 -12.36 10.72
C PHE A 80 -21.08 -13.42 10.34
N THR A 81 -22.37 -13.08 10.45
CA THR A 81 -23.48 -13.92 9.97
C THR A 81 -24.60 -13.07 9.40
N ILE A 82 -24.86 -13.19 8.10
CA ILE A 82 -26.00 -12.55 7.41
C ILE A 82 -27.11 -13.59 7.23
N LYS A 83 -28.32 -13.29 7.68
CA LYS A 83 -29.50 -14.15 7.53
C LYS A 83 -30.61 -13.41 6.79
N PHE A 84 -31.12 -13.99 5.71
CA PHE A 84 -32.19 -13.39 4.92
C PHE A 84 -33.11 -14.44 4.30
N ARG A 85 -34.26 -13.99 3.78
CA ARG A 85 -35.21 -14.83 3.06
C ARG A 85 -35.24 -14.42 1.60
N TRP A 86 -35.07 -15.40 0.71
CA TRP A 86 -35.12 -15.22 -0.74
C TRP A 86 -36.29 -16.03 -1.30
N CYS A 87 -36.92 -15.55 -2.37
CA CYS A 87 -38.03 -16.25 -3.03
C CYS A 87 -37.91 -16.04 -4.55
N CYS A 88 -37.80 -17.12 -5.33
CA CYS A 88 -37.89 -17.02 -6.78
C CYS A 88 -39.31 -16.69 -7.25
N GLY A 89 -39.41 -15.87 -8.30
CA GLY A 89 -40.66 -15.25 -8.72
C GLY A 89 -41.26 -15.89 -9.98
N TRP A 90 -42.56 -16.15 -9.94
CA TRP A 90 -43.33 -16.78 -11.04
C TRP A 90 -43.30 -16.00 -12.38
N TRP A 91 -43.00 -14.70 -12.34
CA TRP A 91 -43.15 -13.77 -13.48
C TRP A 91 -41.83 -13.07 -13.84
N PRO A 92 -41.15 -13.51 -14.93
CA PRO A 92 -39.82 -13.03 -15.32
C PRO A 92 -39.59 -11.53 -15.37
N TRP A 93 -40.55 -10.81 -15.95
CA TRP A 93 -40.45 -9.38 -16.23
C TRP A 93 -40.66 -8.52 -14.99
N TRP A 94 -41.31 -9.07 -13.94
CA TRP A 94 -41.52 -8.35 -12.69
C TRP A 94 -40.21 -8.23 -11.92
N TRP A 95 -39.48 -9.33 -11.80
CA TRP A 95 -38.13 -9.38 -11.25
C TRP A 95 -37.16 -8.45 -12.02
N TRP A 96 -37.19 -8.48 -13.36
CA TRP A 96 -36.31 -7.63 -14.18
C TRP A 96 -36.65 -6.14 -14.04
N ARG A 97 -37.93 -5.79 -13.93
CA ARG A 97 -38.43 -4.40 -13.79
C ARG A 97 -38.20 -3.80 -12.40
N LEU A 98 -38.14 -4.60 -11.35
CA LEU A 98 -37.89 -4.14 -9.97
C LEU A 98 -36.41 -3.86 -9.70
N ARG A 99 -35.51 -4.52 -10.44
CA ARG A 99 -34.06 -4.33 -10.32
C ARG A 99 -33.56 -3.03 -10.98
N ARG A 100 -32.50 -2.47 -10.39
CA ARG A 100 -31.77 -1.33 -10.96
C ARG A 100 -30.63 -1.86 -11.84
N TRP A 101 -30.87 -1.89 -13.13
CA TRP A 101 -29.87 -2.27 -14.12
C TRP A 101 -29.00 -1.07 -14.51
N SER A 102 -27.71 -1.34 -14.69
CA SER A 102 -26.73 -0.38 -15.18
C SER A 102 -25.82 -1.02 -16.22
N LEU A 103 -25.41 -0.23 -17.21
CA LEU A 103 -24.37 -0.63 -18.15
C LEU A 103 -23.07 -0.88 -17.39
N ASN A 104 -22.49 -2.07 -17.54
CA ASN A 104 -21.32 -2.49 -16.78
C ASN A 104 -20.07 -2.45 -17.66
N GLN A 105 -19.10 -1.61 -17.31
CA GLN A 105 -17.88 -1.44 -18.09
C GLN A 105 -17.06 -2.73 -18.20
N GLN A 106 -16.99 -3.53 -17.13
CA GLN A 106 -16.24 -4.79 -17.12
C GLN A 106 -16.88 -5.85 -18.04
N LEU A 107 -18.21 -5.92 -18.13
CA LEU A 107 -18.89 -6.75 -19.14
C LEU A 107 -18.62 -6.22 -20.56
N LEU A 108 -18.65 -4.90 -20.76
CA LEU A 108 -18.38 -4.30 -22.07
C LEU A 108 -16.98 -4.59 -22.60
N ASP A 109 -15.97 -4.46 -21.74
CA ASP A 109 -14.57 -4.66 -22.14
C ASP A 109 -14.30 -6.13 -22.51
N LYS A 110 -15.09 -7.07 -21.98
CA LYS A 110 -15.08 -8.48 -22.39
C LYS A 110 -15.88 -8.74 -23.67
N ILE A 111 -17.09 -8.20 -23.78
CA ILE A 111 -18.02 -8.51 -24.89
C ILE A 111 -17.66 -7.76 -26.19
N ARG A 112 -17.27 -6.48 -26.11
CA ARG A 112 -17.05 -5.63 -27.30
C ARG A 112 -15.96 -6.16 -28.26
N PRO A 113 -14.80 -6.67 -27.82
CA PRO A 113 -13.82 -7.28 -28.72
C PRO A 113 -14.39 -8.47 -29.50
N ILE A 114 -15.23 -9.27 -28.85
CA ILE A 114 -15.85 -10.47 -29.43
C ILE A 114 -16.88 -10.09 -30.50
N MET A 115 -17.68 -9.05 -30.27
CA MET A 115 -18.61 -8.55 -31.28
C MET A 115 -17.90 -8.06 -32.56
N LYS A 116 -16.66 -7.53 -32.44
CA LYS A 116 -15.86 -7.10 -33.60
C LYS A 116 -15.32 -8.26 -34.44
N LEU A 117 -15.37 -9.50 -33.94
CA LEU A 117 -14.94 -10.69 -34.69
C LEU A 117 -15.97 -11.17 -35.72
N ASN A 118 -17.24 -10.73 -35.62
CA ASN A 118 -18.25 -11.01 -36.64
C ASN A 118 -18.50 -9.75 -37.48
N THR A 119 -18.05 -9.77 -38.73
CA THR A 119 -18.23 -8.68 -39.70
C THR A 119 -19.62 -8.63 -40.32
N ASP A 120 -20.37 -9.74 -40.31
CA ASP A 120 -21.49 -9.97 -41.23
C ASP A 120 -22.84 -9.55 -40.65
N SER A 121 -22.87 -9.21 -39.36
CA SER A 121 -24.09 -8.79 -38.65
C SER A 121 -23.84 -7.62 -37.71
N ARG A 122 -24.63 -6.56 -37.83
CA ARG A 122 -24.59 -5.43 -36.88
C ARG A 122 -25.44 -5.75 -35.66
N ILE A 123 -24.79 -5.93 -34.53
CA ILE A 123 -25.39 -5.84 -33.20
C ILE A 123 -25.38 -4.35 -32.80
N PRO A 124 -26.44 -3.79 -32.18
CA PRO A 124 -26.44 -2.40 -31.72
C PRO A 124 -25.30 -2.11 -30.74
N GLU A 125 -24.83 -0.86 -30.68
CA GLU A 125 -23.92 -0.45 -29.59
C GLU A 125 -24.68 -0.39 -28.24
N PRO A 126 -23.96 -0.50 -27.11
CA PRO A 126 -24.56 -0.53 -25.79
C PRO A 126 -25.27 0.77 -25.42
N SER A 127 -26.52 0.65 -24.94
CA SER A 127 -27.26 1.78 -24.37
C SER A 127 -27.13 1.82 -22.85
N PRO A 128 -26.86 2.98 -22.22
CA PRO A 128 -26.96 3.15 -20.77
C PRO A 128 -28.41 3.14 -20.27
N VAL A 129 -29.39 3.29 -21.17
CA VAL A 129 -30.82 3.14 -20.88
C VAL A 129 -31.22 1.70 -21.21
N VAL A 130 -31.69 0.97 -20.19
CA VAL A 130 -32.17 -0.40 -20.34
C VAL A 130 -33.48 -0.41 -21.09
N SER A 131 -33.48 -1.10 -22.23
CA SER A 131 -34.62 -1.20 -23.12
C SER A 131 -35.27 -2.57 -23.01
N PHE A 132 -36.59 -2.58 -22.80
CA PHE A 132 -37.43 -3.77 -22.89
C PHE A 132 -37.63 -4.22 -24.34
N ASN A 133 -37.18 -3.46 -25.34
CA ASN A 133 -37.27 -3.84 -26.75
C ASN A 133 -36.16 -4.84 -27.13
N PHE A 134 -36.29 -6.09 -26.66
CA PHE A 134 -35.38 -7.19 -27.02
C PHE A 134 -35.34 -7.47 -28.54
N ALA A 135 -36.34 -7.04 -29.31
CA ALA A 135 -36.32 -7.16 -30.77
C ALA A 135 -35.25 -6.28 -31.43
N SER A 136 -34.80 -5.20 -30.75
CA SER A 136 -33.65 -4.39 -31.19
C SER A 136 -32.32 -5.14 -31.10
N LEU A 137 -32.20 -6.19 -30.27
CA LEU A 137 -31.01 -7.03 -30.15
C LEU A 137 -30.93 -8.12 -31.25
N ASN A 138 -31.90 -8.20 -32.16
CA ASN A 138 -31.80 -9.13 -33.30
C ASN A 138 -30.63 -8.72 -34.22
N PRO A 139 -29.70 -9.62 -34.55
CA PRO A 139 -28.64 -9.37 -35.53
C PRO A 139 -29.23 -8.85 -36.84
N GLN A 140 -28.83 -7.65 -37.26
CA GLN A 140 -29.26 -7.08 -38.54
C GLN A 140 -28.27 -7.49 -39.64
N PRO A 141 -28.74 -8.00 -40.79
CA PRO A 141 -27.89 -8.16 -41.97
C PRO A 141 -27.33 -6.80 -42.38
N LEU A 142 -26.08 -6.77 -42.85
CA LEU A 142 -25.56 -5.57 -43.51
C LEU A 142 -26.42 -5.25 -44.76
N PRO A 143 -26.74 -3.97 -45.03
CA PRO A 143 -27.34 -3.60 -46.29
C PRO A 143 -26.37 -3.99 -47.43
N PRO A 144 -26.84 -4.65 -48.50
CA PRO A 144 -25.96 -5.06 -49.59
C PRO A 144 -25.31 -3.81 -50.21
N GLN A 145 -23.97 -3.85 -50.36
CA GLN A 145 -23.28 -2.82 -51.15
C GLN A 145 -23.85 -2.82 -52.57
N PRO A 146 -24.14 -1.65 -53.16
CA PRO A 146 -24.64 -1.58 -54.53
C PRO A 146 -23.57 -2.09 -55.49
N ALA A 147 -23.78 -3.30 -56.02
CA ALA A 147 -22.94 -3.90 -57.05
C ALA A 147 -23.04 -3.09 -58.34
N LEU A 148 -21.88 -2.69 -58.87
CA LEU A 148 -21.77 -1.83 -60.05
C LEU A 148 -21.90 -2.68 -61.34
N GLY A 149 -23.14 -2.88 -61.78
CA GLY A 149 -23.50 -3.37 -63.12
C GLY A 149 -23.58 -4.90 -63.30
N GLY A 150 -24.58 -5.36 -64.08
CA GLY A 150 -24.64 -6.73 -64.63
C GLY A 150 -25.86 -7.59 -64.29
N THR A 151 -27.00 -7.32 -64.95
CA THR A 151 -28.05 -8.29 -65.38
C THR A 151 -28.26 -9.61 -64.62
N LEU A 152 -29.42 -9.70 -63.95
CA LEU A 152 -30.17 -10.94 -63.60
C LEU A 152 -30.98 -11.47 -64.81
N PRO A 153 -31.74 -12.60 -64.76
CA PRO A 153 -32.09 -13.53 -63.66
C PRO A 153 -31.78 -15.02 -64.03
N VAL A 154 -32.26 -16.13 -63.41
CA VAL A 154 -33.26 -16.44 -62.35
C VAL A 154 -32.80 -17.68 -61.55
N THR A 155 -32.93 -17.71 -60.20
CA THR A 155 -33.26 -18.96 -59.44
C THR A 155 -33.85 -18.65 -58.06
N THR A 156 -35.10 -19.06 -57.85
CA THR A 156 -35.75 -19.52 -56.59
C THR A 156 -35.32 -18.93 -55.24
N SER A 157 -36.19 -18.10 -54.65
CA SER A 157 -36.19 -17.78 -53.22
C SER A 157 -36.75 -18.92 -52.36
N PRO A 158 -36.21 -19.16 -51.14
CA PRO A 158 -36.96 -19.59 -49.98
C PRO A 158 -37.37 -18.39 -49.12
N VAL A 159 -38.53 -18.47 -48.48
CA VAL A 159 -39.11 -17.37 -47.68
C VAL A 159 -38.42 -17.25 -46.32
N SER A 160 -37.77 -16.11 -46.06
CA SER A 160 -37.43 -15.69 -44.71
C SER A 160 -38.67 -15.14 -44.00
N PRO A 161 -39.04 -15.59 -42.79
CA PRO A 161 -40.18 -15.06 -42.06
C PRO A 161 -39.86 -13.66 -41.48
N THR A 162 -40.23 -12.62 -42.22
CA THR A 162 -40.25 -11.23 -41.75
C THR A 162 -41.41 -11.03 -40.77
N LEU A 163 -41.12 -11.16 -39.47
CA LEU A 163 -41.97 -10.57 -38.43
C LEU A 163 -41.89 -9.04 -38.54
N GLY A 164 -43.05 -8.40 -38.67
CA GLY A 164 -43.15 -6.94 -38.78
C GLY A 164 -42.67 -6.19 -37.53
N PRO A 165 -42.53 -4.85 -37.60
CA PRO A 165 -42.03 -4.04 -36.50
C PRO A 165 -42.94 -4.15 -35.27
N ILE A 166 -42.43 -4.78 -34.21
CA ILE A 166 -43.13 -4.92 -32.93
C ILE A 166 -43.14 -3.55 -32.23
N THR A 167 -44.30 -2.88 -32.24
CA THR A 167 -44.52 -1.58 -31.61
C THR A 167 -44.98 -1.67 -30.14
N SER A 168 -45.02 -2.87 -29.55
CA SER A 168 -45.40 -3.05 -28.15
C SER A 168 -44.23 -2.85 -27.18
N ASN A 169 -44.39 -1.93 -26.23
CA ASN A 169 -43.53 -1.82 -25.04
C ASN A 169 -43.72 -2.97 -24.02
N VAL A 170 -44.30 -4.09 -24.46
CA VAL A 170 -44.62 -5.27 -23.64
C VAL A 170 -43.71 -6.40 -24.08
N VAL A 171 -42.84 -6.84 -23.17
CA VAL A 171 -41.99 -8.01 -23.38
C VAL A 171 -42.84 -9.26 -23.30
N ASP A 172 -42.79 -10.09 -24.33
CA ASP A 172 -43.19 -11.48 -24.25
C ASP A 172 -41.95 -12.33 -23.91
N PRO A 173 -41.83 -12.88 -22.68
CA PRO A 173 -40.67 -13.67 -22.28
C PRO A 173 -40.54 -14.99 -23.04
N THR A 174 -41.63 -15.49 -23.65
CA THR A 174 -41.59 -16.71 -24.46
C THR A 174 -40.70 -16.54 -25.71
N THR A 175 -40.42 -15.30 -26.11
CA THR A 175 -39.52 -14.97 -27.23
C THR A 175 -38.04 -15.03 -26.86
N ILE A 176 -37.67 -15.05 -25.56
CA ILE A 176 -36.27 -14.97 -25.12
C ILE A 176 -35.43 -16.20 -25.52
N PRO A 177 -35.92 -17.46 -25.41
CA PRO A 177 -35.22 -18.63 -25.94
C PRO A 177 -34.95 -18.52 -27.45
N ALA A 178 -35.96 -18.13 -28.24
CA ALA A 178 -35.83 -17.95 -29.69
C ALA A 178 -34.93 -16.77 -30.08
N LEU A 179 -34.75 -15.77 -29.21
CA LEU A 179 -33.73 -14.73 -29.36
C LEU A 179 -32.32 -15.26 -29.05
N ARG A 180 -32.15 -16.03 -27.96
CA ARG A 180 -30.88 -16.67 -27.61
C ARG A 180 -30.37 -17.55 -28.76
N ASP A 181 -31.22 -18.39 -29.33
CA ASP A 181 -30.84 -19.28 -30.44
C ASP A 181 -30.45 -18.53 -31.72
N ARG A 182 -31.07 -17.36 -31.97
CA ARG A 182 -30.69 -16.48 -33.10
C ARG A 182 -29.35 -15.79 -32.84
N LEU A 183 -29.12 -15.33 -31.62
CA LEU A 183 -27.86 -14.71 -31.22
C LEU A 183 -26.70 -15.71 -31.28
N LEU A 184 -26.87 -16.93 -30.79
CA LEU A 184 -25.82 -17.97 -30.83
C LEU A 184 -25.48 -18.45 -32.25
N ARG A 185 -26.37 -18.27 -33.24
CA ARG A 185 -26.05 -18.47 -34.65
C ARG A 185 -25.26 -17.32 -35.28
N ALA A 186 -25.28 -16.14 -34.66
CA ALA A 186 -24.63 -14.91 -35.14
C ALA A 186 -23.48 -14.43 -34.22
N LEU A 187 -23.12 -15.21 -33.19
CA LEU A 187 -22.04 -14.91 -32.26
C LEU A 187 -21.01 -16.03 -32.34
N PRO A 188 -19.70 -15.71 -32.26
CA PRO A 188 -18.69 -16.75 -32.08
C PRO A 188 -18.92 -17.48 -30.74
N GLN A 189 -18.59 -18.77 -30.71
CA GLN A 189 -18.52 -19.52 -29.45
C GLN A 189 -17.31 -19.01 -28.66
N VAL A 190 -17.53 -18.58 -27.42
CA VAL A 190 -16.48 -18.09 -26.52
C VAL A 190 -16.62 -18.78 -25.16
N PRO A 191 -15.86 -19.87 -24.92
CA PRO A 191 -15.90 -20.63 -23.67
C PRO A 191 -15.65 -19.78 -22.43
N GLU A 192 -14.88 -18.69 -22.55
CA GLU A 192 -14.60 -17.76 -21.46
C GLU A 192 -15.86 -17.01 -21.01
N LEU A 193 -16.73 -16.57 -21.92
CA LEU A 193 -17.98 -15.88 -21.56
C LEU A 193 -19.03 -16.86 -21.03
N GLU A 194 -19.03 -18.11 -21.53
CA GLU A 194 -19.87 -19.18 -20.99
C GLU A 194 -19.47 -19.54 -19.55
N ARG A 195 -18.17 -19.65 -19.25
CA ARG A 195 -17.64 -19.85 -17.88
C ARG A 195 -17.98 -18.70 -16.93
N LEU A 196 -18.02 -17.47 -17.43
CA LEU A 196 -18.49 -16.28 -16.68
C LEU A 196 -20.02 -16.21 -16.57
N ARG A 197 -20.75 -17.22 -17.05
CA ARG A 197 -22.21 -17.33 -17.05
C ARG A 197 -22.95 -16.18 -17.76
N ILE A 198 -22.32 -15.55 -18.74
CA ILE A 198 -22.86 -14.38 -19.44
C ILE A 198 -23.87 -14.84 -20.51
N TRP A 199 -25.10 -14.32 -20.44
CA TRP A 199 -26.11 -14.49 -21.50
C TRP A 199 -25.66 -13.75 -22.79
N PRO A 200 -25.75 -14.36 -24.00
CA PRO A 200 -26.48 -15.59 -24.34
C PRO A 200 -25.63 -16.86 -24.31
N TRP A 201 -24.30 -16.75 -24.20
CA TRP A 201 -23.39 -17.90 -24.23
C TRP A 201 -23.81 -18.94 -23.19
N PHE A 202 -24.05 -18.52 -21.95
CA PHE A 202 -24.62 -19.37 -20.92
C PHE A 202 -26.18 -19.39 -20.96
N PRO A 203 -26.83 -20.57 -20.85
CA PRO A 203 -28.29 -20.72 -20.88
C PRO A 203 -28.96 -20.37 -19.54
N TRP A 204 -28.72 -19.16 -19.02
CA TRP A 204 -29.34 -18.68 -17.79
C TRP A 204 -30.62 -17.88 -18.07
N THR A 205 -31.61 -18.10 -17.20
CA THR A 205 -32.91 -17.42 -17.21
C THR A 205 -33.19 -16.91 -15.80
N PRO A 206 -33.08 -15.59 -15.53
CA PRO A 206 -33.11 -15.03 -14.18
C PRO A 206 -34.37 -15.29 -13.33
N TRP A 207 -35.41 -15.82 -13.95
CA TRP A 207 -36.70 -16.11 -13.33
C TRP A 207 -36.84 -17.54 -12.84
N LEU A 208 -35.88 -18.41 -13.16
CA LEU A 208 -35.72 -19.73 -12.55
C LEU A 208 -34.63 -19.74 -11.48
N ASP A 209 -33.95 -18.61 -11.25
CA ASP A 209 -33.01 -18.44 -10.16
C ASP A 209 -33.75 -18.42 -8.81
N CYS A 210 -33.56 -19.50 -8.04
CA CYS A 210 -34.04 -19.69 -6.68
C CYS A 210 -32.92 -19.67 -5.61
N SER A 211 -31.70 -19.28 -5.99
CA SER A 211 -30.51 -19.26 -5.14
C SER A 211 -29.62 -18.07 -5.53
N PRO A 212 -29.61 -16.98 -4.74
CA PRO A 212 -29.06 -15.69 -5.17
C PRO A 212 -27.56 -15.75 -5.49
N ASP A 213 -27.12 -14.81 -6.32
CA ASP A 213 -25.78 -14.77 -6.92
C ASP A 213 -24.92 -13.73 -6.16
N ILE A 214 -24.08 -14.16 -5.21
CA ILE A 214 -23.54 -13.26 -4.17
C ILE A 214 -22.11 -12.76 -4.41
N ILE A 215 -21.92 -11.45 -4.28
CA ILE A 215 -20.64 -10.78 -4.00
C ILE A 215 -20.68 -10.06 -2.65
N PHE A 216 -19.51 -9.71 -2.12
CA PHE A 216 -19.37 -8.94 -0.89
C PHE A 216 -18.71 -7.57 -1.11
N ARG A 217 -19.24 -6.57 -0.40
CA ARG A 217 -18.56 -5.31 -0.15
C ARG A 217 -18.40 -5.15 1.36
N VAL A 218 -17.18 -4.86 1.81
CA VAL A 218 -16.87 -4.64 3.22
C VAL A 218 -16.25 -3.27 3.40
N THR A 219 -16.80 -2.50 4.35
CA THR A 219 -16.29 -1.19 4.76
C THR A 219 -15.83 -1.23 6.22
N GLN A 220 -14.82 -0.45 6.57
CA GLN A 220 -14.32 -0.37 7.94
C GLN A 220 -13.99 1.09 8.26
N ASN A 221 -14.51 1.59 9.39
CA ASN A 221 -14.12 2.89 9.92
C ASN A 221 -12.97 2.70 10.90
N CYS A 222 -11.76 3.04 10.49
CA CYS A 222 -10.56 3.03 11.32
C CYS A 222 -9.85 4.38 11.15
N GLY A 223 -9.36 4.97 12.24
CA GLY A 223 -8.78 6.33 12.22
C GLY A 223 -9.79 7.45 11.87
N GLY A 224 -11.09 7.21 12.06
CA GLY A 224 -12.16 8.17 11.74
C GLY A 224 -12.53 8.28 10.26
N GLN A 225 -11.95 7.43 9.39
CA GLN A 225 -12.29 7.36 7.97
C GLN A 225 -12.91 6.01 7.62
N ASN A 226 -14.07 6.00 6.96
CA ASN A 226 -14.69 4.78 6.46
C ASN A 226 -14.08 4.38 5.10
N LYS A 227 -13.32 3.29 5.09
CA LYS A 227 -12.60 2.78 3.90
C LYS A 227 -13.26 1.52 3.35
N VAL A 228 -13.12 1.27 2.04
CA VAL A 228 -13.63 0.05 1.41
C VAL A 228 -12.51 -1.00 1.37
N ILE A 229 -12.57 -1.95 2.29
CA ILE A 229 -11.52 -2.95 2.51
C ILE A 229 -11.72 -4.24 1.72
N VAL A 230 -12.96 -4.55 1.33
CA VAL A 230 -13.29 -5.59 0.33
C VAL A 230 -14.28 -5.00 -0.66
N ASN A 231 -14.01 -5.16 -1.94
CA ASN A 231 -14.91 -4.72 -3.01
C ASN A 231 -14.89 -5.75 -4.14
N GLU A 232 -15.61 -6.85 -3.93
CA GLU A 232 -15.71 -7.88 -4.96
C GLU A 232 -16.42 -7.32 -6.20
N ASN A 233 -15.88 -7.65 -7.37
CA ASN A 233 -16.46 -7.29 -8.65
C ASN A 233 -17.36 -8.42 -9.20
N ILE A 234 -18.06 -8.13 -10.30
CA ILE A 234 -19.02 -9.04 -10.93
C ILE A 234 -18.45 -10.40 -11.36
N PHE A 235 -17.14 -10.51 -11.58
CA PHE A 235 -16.51 -11.78 -11.95
C PHE A 235 -16.07 -12.60 -10.72
N GLN A 236 -16.33 -12.10 -9.52
CA GLN A 236 -16.13 -12.79 -8.24
C GLN A 236 -17.45 -13.32 -7.65
N THR A 237 -18.55 -13.23 -8.40
CA THR A 237 -19.87 -13.75 -8.02
C THR A 237 -19.84 -15.23 -7.68
N ARG A 238 -20.35 -15.56 -6.49
CA ARG A 238 -20.67 -16.93 -6.08
C ARG A 238 -22.06 -17.23 -6.57
N PHE A 239 -22.15 -17.90 -7.71
CA PHE A 239 -23.43 -18.20 -8.34
C PHE A 239 -24.19 -19.34 -7.65
N ASP A 240 -25.52 -19.31 -7.73
CA ASP A 240 -26.45 -20.32 -7.18
C ASP A 240 -26.14 -20.72 -5.73
N ILE A 241 -26.01 -19.77 -4.77
CA ILE A 241 -25.50 -20.14 -3.45
C ILE A 241 -26.37 -21.21 -2.73
N PRO A 242 -25.78 -22.10 -1.93
CA PRO A 242 -26.52 -22.96 -1.01
C PRO A 242 -27.21 -22.15 0.10
N THR A 243 -28.24 -22.71 0.74
CA THR A 243 -28.95 -22.06 1.87
C THR A 243 -28.07 -21.86 3.10
N ASN A 244 -26.94 -22.55 3.19
CA ASN A 244 -25.88 -22.28 4.15
C ASN A 244 -24.58 -22.09 3.37
N LEU A 245 -24.03 -20.88 3.38
CA LEU A 245 -22.80 -20.51 2.68
C LEU A 245 -21.74 -20.12 3.73
N SER A 246 -20.52 -20.63 3.55
CA SER A 246 -19.35 -20.24 4.35
C SER A 246 -18.35 -19.50 3.46
N VAL A 247 -17.87 -18.33 3.90
CA VAL A 247 -16.88 -17.53 3.16
C VAL A 247 -15.74 -17.01 4.03
N THR A 248 -14.56 -16.89 3.43
CA THR A 248 -13.46 -16.08 3.96
C THR A 248 -13.22 -14.93 2.97
N LEU A 249 -13.19 -13.70 3.48
CA LEU A 249 -13.00 -12.49 2.69
C LEU A 249 -11.64 -11.89 3.06
N THR A 250 -10.71 -11.85 2.10
CA THR A 250 -9.40 -11.22 2.31
C THR A 250 -9.51 -9.73 2.03
N ALA A 251 -9.22 -8.92 3.05
CA ALA A 251 -9.18 -7.48 2.98
C ALA A 251 -7.92 -6.97 2.26
N ASN A 252 -8.01 -5.78 1.67
CA ASN A 252 -6.86 -5.05 1.15
C ASN A 252 -6.00 -4.45 2.30
N GLY A 253 -4.86 -3.85 1.94
CA GLY A 253 -3.93 -3.22 2.90
C GLY A 253 -4.44 -1.93 3.57
N GLU A 254 -5.71 -1.55 3.37
CA GLU A 254 -6.32 -0.42 4.10
C GLU A 254 -7.06 -0.85 5.37
N ALA A 255 -7.19 -2.16 5.63
CA ALA A 255 -7.86 -2.68 6.81
C ALA A 255 -7.00 -2.58 8.08
N CYS A 256 -7.64 -2.22 9.18
CA CYS A 256 -7.10 -2.38 10.51
C CYS A 256 -7.37 -3.81 11.00
N CYS A 257 -6.31 -4.61 11.02
CA CYS A 257 -6.29 -5.99 11.52
C CYS A 257 -5.96 -5.98 13.02
N LEU A 258 -6.42 -6.96 13.80
CA LEU A 258 -5.80 -7.24 15.11
C LEU A 258 -4.63 -8.20 14.88
N PRO A 259 -3.39 -7.83 15.22
CA PRO A 259 -2.24 -8.73 15.06
C PRO A 259 -2.42 -9.99 15.94
N PRO A 260 -1.83 -11.13 15.56
CA PRO A 260 -1.76 -12.29 16.44
C PRO A 260 -1.01 -11.88 17.71
N HIS A 261 -1.70 -11.97 18.86
CA HIS A 261 -1.13 -11.54 20.13
C HIS A 261 -0.03 -12.51 20.57
N ASN A 262 1.23 -12.17 20.31
CA ASN A 262 2.36 -12.80 20.99
C ASN A 262 2.20 -12.55 22.50
N PRO A 263 2.21 -13.59 23.35
CA PRO A 263 2.12 -13.38 24.79
C PRO A 263 3.31 -12.55 25.26
N ASP A 264 3.06 -11.60 26.17
CA ASP A 264 4.13 -10.82 26.78
C ASP A 264 5.09 -11.73 27.56
N PRO A 265 6.40 -11.41 27.59
CA PRO A 265 7.37 -12.17 28.36
C PRO A 265 6.95 -12.27 29.83
N VAL A 266 7.21 -13.41 30.48
CA VAL A 266 6.84 -13.58 31.90
C VAL A 266 7.95 -13.01 32.80
N GLY A 267 7.57 -12.14 33.75
CA GLY A 267 8.43 -11.66 34.84
C GLY A 267 9.03 -10.26 34.66
N ASP A 268 9.93 -9.90 35.57
CA ASP A 268 10.52 -8.57 35.70
C ASP A 268 11.67 -8.35 34.69
N CYS A 269 11.30 -8.18 33.41
CA CYS A 269 12.25 -8.14 32.31
C CYS A 269 11.87 -7.17 31.18
N ALA A 270 12.84 -6.89 30.29
CA ALA A 270 12.65 -6.20 29.02
C ALA A 270 13.23 -7.03 27.86
N LEU A 271 12.65 -6.86 26.68
CA LEU A 271 13.07 -7.46 25.42
C LEU A 271 13.04 -6.37 24.34
N ILE A 272 14.18 -5.75 24.05
CA ILE A 272 14.33 -4.81 22.93
C ILE A 272 14.50 -5.64 21.66
N THR A 273 13.51 -5.60 20.77
CA THR A 273 13.48 -6.42 19.55
C THR A 273 14.21 -5.77 18.38
N GLY A 274 14.29 -4.43 18.36
CA GLY A 274 14.92 -3.66 17.29
C GLY A 274 14.51 -2.20 17.27
N VAL A 275 14.60 -1.60 16.10
CA VAL A 275 14.24 -0.20 15.85
C VAL A 275 13.45 -0.03 14.55
N CYS A 276 12.83 1.14 14.37
CA CYS A 276 12.23 1.54 13.11
C CYS A 276 11.06 0.66 12.62
N GLY A 277 10.20 0.26 13.55
CA GLY A 277 8.96 -0.49 13.31
C GLY A 277 8.96 -1.85 14.00
N ASP A 278 7.84 -2.55 13.90
CA ASP A 278 7.70 -3.95 14.30
C ASP A 278 7.43 -4.82 13.05
N PRO A 279 8.34 -5.74 12.65
CA PRO A 279 9.64 -6.03 13.27
C PRO A 279 10.74 -5.01 12.92
N GLY A 280 10.48 -4.08 11.99
CA GLY A 280 11.40 -3.01 11.61
C GLY A 280 12.80 -3.52 11.20
N ILE A 281 13.83 -2.90 11.77
CA ILE A 281 15.19 -3.39 11.77
C ILE A 281 15.42 -4.08 13.11
N ILE A 282 15.29 -5.41 13.11
CA ILE A 282 15.54 -6.25 14.29
C ILE A 282 16.97 -6.07 14.80
N ALA A 283 17.18 -6.21 16.12
CA ALA A 283 18.50 -6.11 16.74
C ALA A 283 19.51 -7.13 16.16
N GLY A 284 19.05 -8.28 15.68
CA GLY A 284 19.87 -9.27 14.95
C GLY A 284 20.35 -8.85 13.56
N ASN A 285 19.94 -7.69 13.06
CA ASN A 285 20.47 -7.06 11.85
C ASN A 285 21.34 -5.83 12.16
N ILE A 286 21.73 -5.61 13.42
CA ILE A 286 22.53 -4.47 13.86
C ILE A 286 23.79 -4.98 14.56
N GLY A 287 24.98 -4.63 14.05
CA GLY A 287 26.25 -5.14 14.56
C GLY A 287 26.47 -4.81 16.04
N GLY A 288 27.22 -5.67 16.75
CA GLY A 288 27.53 -5.51 18.18
C GLY A 288 26.39 -5.89 19.14
N ASN A 289 25.18 -6.15 18.64
CA ASN A 289 24.09 -6.71 19.43
C ASN A 289 24.26 -8.23 19.59
N SER A 290 23.67 -8.83 20.61
CA SER A 290 23.87 -10.26 20.93
C SER A 290 23.46 -11.23 19.81
N ALA A 291 22.41 -10.89 19.07
CA ALA A 291 21.96 -11.65 17.90
C ALA A 291 22.83 -11.41 16.64
N HIS A 292 23.73 -10.41 16.66
CA HIS A 292 24.71 -10.15 15.61
C HIS A 292 26.04 -9.59 16.20
N PRO A 293 26.82 -10.42 16.93
CA PRO A 293 28.00 -9.94 17.65
C PRO A 293 29.18 -9.58 16.75
N ALA A 294 29.09 -9.86 15.45
CA ALA A 294 30.04 -9.33 14.48
C ALA A 294 29.72 -7.85 14.20
N GLY A 295 30.74 -7.01 14.31
CA GLY A 295 30.64 -5.58 14.00
C GLY A 295 30.53 -5.28 12.50
N PRO A 296 30.50 -4.00 12.11
CA PRO A 296 30.77 -2.84 12.97
C PRO A 296 29.60 -2.50 13.91
N ASP A 297 29.93 -2.08 15.14
CA ASP A 297 28.96 -1.98 16.23
C ASP A 297 27.97 -0.82 16.04
N GLY A 298 26.69 -1.12 16.20
CA GLY A 298 25.57 -0.19 16.05
C GLY A 298 25.10 0.06 14.62
N TYR A 299 25.77 -0.49 13.60
CA TYR A 299 25.40 -0.33 12.20
C TYR A 299 24.36 -1.37 11.75
N ALA A 300 23.34 -0.94 11.02
CA ALA A 300 22.35 -1.82 10.42
C ALA A 300 22.87 -2.47 9.12
N ASN A 301 22.50 -3.75 8.92
CA ASN A 301 22.95 -4.62 7.84
C ASN A 301 24.50 -4.68 7.73
N PRO A 302 25.20 -5.07 8.81
CA PRO A 302 26.66 -5.13 8.86
C PRO A 302 27.24 -6.05 7.78
N GLY A 303 28.34 -5.63 7.15
CA GLY A 303 28.99 -6.33 6.04
C GLY A 303 28.27 -6.21 4.69
N SER A 304 27.05 -5.66 4.64
CA SER A 304 26.28 -5.42 3.42
C SER A 304 26.30 -3.96 3.01
N ARG A 305 25.70 -3.08 3.82
CA ARG A 305 25.77 -1.62 3.62
C ARG A 305 26.44 -0.88 4.78
N ASP A 306 26.37 -1.40 6.00
CA ASP A 306 26.86 -0.73 7.21
C ASP A 306 26.21 0.65 7.43
N ASN A 307 24.89 0.67 7.64
CA ASN A 307 24.11 1.91 7.75
C ASN A 307 24.04 2.44 9.20
N PRO A 308 24.42 3.69 9.49
CA PRO A 308 24.14 4.34 10.77
C PRO A 308 22.71 4.95 10.79
N PHE A 309 22.28 5.46 11.94
CA PHE A 309 20.95 6.03 12.18
C PHE A 309 20.99 7.55 12.43
N SER A 310 19.93 8.26 12.02
CA SER A 310 19.88 9.74 12.06
C SER A 310 18.48 10.30 12.33
N GLU A 311 18.45 11.52 12.88
CA GLU A 311 17.27 12.32 13.25
C GLU A 311 16.33 11.71 14.28
N ALA A 312 15.66 10.62 13.93
CA ALA A 312 14.64 9.98 14.75
C ALA A 312 14.71 8.46 14.62
N VAL A 313 14.71 7.78 15.77
CA VAL A 313 14.78 6.33 15.88
C VAL A 313 13.71 5.86 16.87
N THR A 314 12.74 5.08 16.39
CA THR A 314 11.77 4.42 17.29
C THR A 314 12.35 3.11 17.79
N LEU A 315 12.30 2.87 19.09
CA LEU A 315 12.74 1.66 19.77
C LEU A 315 11.55 0.74 19.97
N TRP A 316 11.70 -0.53 19.61
CA TRP A 316 10.65 -1.53 19.66
C TRP A 316 11.05 -2.72 20.53
N GLY A 317 10.06 -3.31 21.18
CA GLY A 317 10.26 -4.38 22.14
C GLY A 317 9.06 -4.60 23.07
N GLN A 318 9.26 -5.47 24.04
CA GLN A 318 8.26 -5.86 25.04
C GLN A 318 8.81 -5.65 26.44
N LEU A 319 7.93 -5.28 27.37
CA LEU A 319 8.20 -5.38 28.80
C LEU A 319 7.48 -6.61 29.33
N GLY A 320 8.12 -7.35 30.23
CA GLY A 320 7.50 -8.53 30.81
C GLY A 320 6.29 -8.20 31.68
N ILE A 321 5.45 -9.19 31.90
CA ILE A 321 4.31 -9.13 32.82
C ILE A 321 4.87 -9.07 34.25
N SER A 322 5.04 -7.84 34.74
CA SER A 322 5.76 -7.50 35.96
C SER A 322 4.93 -6.60 36.88
N PRO A 323 4.82 -6.90 38.19
CA PRO A 323 4.26 -5.99 39.19
C PRO A 323 5.30 -4.97 39.71
N GLN A 324 6.43 -4.78 39.00
CA GLN A 324 7.52 -3.89 39.41
C GLN A 324 7.89 -2.81 38.38
N SER A 325 7.11 -2.65 37.31
CA SER A 325 7.43 -1.74 36.20
C SER A 325 6.15 -1.13 35.64
N ASP A 326 5.52 -0.31 36.46
CA ASP A 326 4.37 0.51 36.08
C ASP A 326 4.79 1.63 35.12
N TYR A 327 6.00 2.15 35.34
CA TYR A 327 6.65 3.16 34.53
C TYR A 327 8.05 2.68 34.13
N TYR A 328 8.64 3.27 33.09
CA TYR A 328 10.00 2.98 32.66
C TYR A 328 10.68 4.17 31.98
N GLU A 329 12.00 4.23 32.06
CA GLU A 329 12.82 5.12 31.25
C GLU A 329 13.74 4.33 30.33
N ILE A 330 14.23 5.01 29.28
CA ILE A 330 15.39 4.56 28.52
C ILE A 330 16.63 5.22 29.14
N GLU A 331 17.60 4.40 29.55
CA GLU A 331 18.95 4.84 29.87
C GLU A 331 19.86 4.62 28.66
N TYR A 332 20.89 5.46 28.53
CA TYR A 332 21.92 5.34 27.52
C TYR A 332 23.32 5.51 28.11
N LYS A 333 24.34 5.05 27.38
CA LYS A 333 25.74 5.46 27.55
C LYS A 333 26.47 5.39 26.20
N PRO A 334 27.60 6.11 26.00
CA PRO A 334 28.51 5.79 24.91
C PRO A 334 28.97 4.34 25.00
N HIS A 335 29.08 3.64 23.87
CA HIS A 335 29.39 2.20 23.81
C HIS A 335 30.71 1.88 24.54
N THR A 336 31.75 2.70 24.32
CA THR A 336 33.07 2.57 24.95
C THR A 336 33.13 3.07 26.41
N ALA A 337 32.06 3.66 26.95
CA ALA A 337 32.03 4.14 28.34
C ALA A 337 31.87 2.97 29.33
N PRO A 338 32.42 3.10 30.57
CA PRO A 338 32.37 2.03 31.56
C PRO A 338 30.93 1.68 31.98
N PRO A 339 30.67 0.47 32.53
CA PRO A 339 29.33 0.02 32.93
C PRO A 339 28.63 0.87 34.00
N THR A 340 29.31 1.84 34.61
CA THR A 340 28.76 2.81 35.57
C THR A 340 28.31 4.12 34.93
N ALA A 341 28.54 4.34 33.64
CA ALA A 341 28.31 5.61 32.93
C ALA A 341 26.89 5.75 32.34
N TRP A 342 25.93 4.95 32.78
CA TRP A 342 24.53 5.05 32.34
C TRP A 342 23.87 6.32 32.87
N ALA A 343 23.13 7.00 31.99
CA ALA A 343 22.31 8.15 32.33
C ALA A 343 20.92 8.03 31.66
N SER A 344 19.90 8.67 32.23
CA SER A 344 18.61 8.86 31.55
C SER A 344 18.81 9.56 30.21
N VAL A 345 18.10 9.13 29.16
CA VAL A 345 18.06 9.86 27.88
C VAL A 345 17.59 11.31 28.12
N PRO A 346 18.19 12.33 27.46
CA PRO A 346 17.81 13.72 27.68
C PRO A 346 16.32 13.96 27.40
N PRO A 347 15.59 14.73 28.21
CA PRO A 347 14.16 15.01 27.99
C PRO A 347 13.81 15.56 26.60
N ALA A 348 14.69 16.37 25.99
CA ALA A 348 14.53 16.91 24.64
C ALA A 348 14.74 15.87 23.51
N ALA A 349 15.31 14.70 23.85
CA ALA A 349 15.47 13.55 22.95
C ALA A 349 14.29 12.57 23.01
N LEU A 350 13.32 12.74 23.91
CA LEU A 350 12.19 11.83 24.06
C LEU A 350 10.93 12.43 23.46
N ALA A 351 10.25 11.67 22.60
CA ALA A 351 8.89 11.98 22.16
C ALA A 351 7.88 11.00 22.79
N GLY A 352 6.69 11.52 23.14
CA GLY A 352 5.52 10.69 23.42
C GLY A 352 4.95 10.12 22.12
N PHE A 353 4.26 8.98 22.22
CA PHE A 353 3.64 8.30 21.09
C PHE A 353 2.20 7.89 21.42
N SER A 354 1.43 7.45 20.43
CA SER A 354 0.07 6.92 20.65
C SER A 354 0.06 5.42 20.38
N ARG A 355 -0.55 4.65 21.28
CA ARG A 355 -0.95 3.27 21.00
C ARG A 355 -2.38 3.25 20.48
N GLY A 356 -2.77 2.16 19.81
CA GLY A 356 -4.15 1.97 19.36
C GLY A 356 -4.72 0.64 19.83
N TYR A 357 -5.96 0.66 20.34
CA TYR A 357 -6.72 -0.55 20.67
C TYR A 357 -8.14 -0.54 20.07
N PHE A 358 -8.64 -1.74 19.81
CA PHE A 358 -10.05 -2.01 19.50
C PHE A 358 -10.79 -2.39 20.80
N ASP A 359 -12.02 -1.89 20.99
CA ASP A 359 -12.91 -2.24 22.10
C ASP A 359 -14.25 -2.77 21.56
N SER A 360 -14.44 -4.10 21.67
CA SER A 360 -15.65 -4.79 21.22
C SER A 360 -16.91 -4.44 22.01
N THR A 361 -16.78 -3.82 23.18
CA THR A 361 -17.93 -3.44 24.02
C THR A 361 -18.59 -2.13 23.58
N GLN A 362 -17.92 -1.36 22.71
CA GLN A 362 -18.40 -0.07 22.25
C GLN A 362 -19.32 -0.21 21.03
N PRO A 363 -20.34 0.67 20.89
CA PRO A 363 -21.19 0.69 19.71
C PRO A 363 -20.38 1.13 18.49
N TRP A 364 -20.56 0.42 17.37
CA TRP A 364 -20.07 0.86 16.07
C TRP A 364 -20.61 2.28 15.74
N PRO A 365 -19.80 3.20 15.20
CA PRO A 365 -18.42 3.03 14.71
C PRO A 365 -17.32 3.33 15.75
N ASN A 366 -17.67 3.56 17.01
CA ASN A 366 -16.78 4.14 18.03
C ASN A 366 -15.91 3.11 18.76
N GLN A 367 -15.42 2.10 18.03
CA GLN A 367 -14.73 0.93 18.58
C GLN A 367 -13.20 1.07 18.59
N TRP A 368 -12.65 2.15 18.03
CA TRP A 368 -11.22 2.35 17.83
C TRP A 368 -10.72 3.51 18.68
N PHE A 369 -9.72 3.24 19.53
CA PHE A 369 -9.18 4.18 20.51
C PHE A 369 -7.69 4.38 20.31
N TYR A 370 -7.22 5.61 20.54
CA TYR A 370 -5.85 6.05 20.27
C TYR A 370 -5.24 6.78 21.50
N PRO A 371 -5.08 6.11 22.65
CA PRO A 371 -4.48 6.73 23.84
C PRO A 371 -3.05 7.20 23.59
N GLY A 372 -2.74 8.42 24.06
CA GLY A 372 -1.38 8.95 24.09
C GLY A 372 -0.60 8.44 25.30
N PHE A 373 0.52 7.78 25.04
CA PHE A 373 1.55 7.42 26.02
C PHE A 373 2.52 8.60 26.16
N SER A 374 2.02 9.66 26.80
CA SER A 374 2.77 10.89 27.06
C SER A 374 3.81 10.68 28.17
N LEU A 375 4.97 11.32 27.99
CA LEU A 375 6.03 11.37 28.99
C LEU A 375 5.54 11.96 30.32
N LYS A 376 5.83 11.28 31.42
CA LYS A 376 5.53 11.72 32.79
C LYS A 376 6.81 12.19 33.48
N PRO A 377 6.79 13.30 34.25
CA PRO A 377 7.95 13.74 35.02
C PRO A 377 8.18 12.85 36.25
N LEU A 378 9.44 12.45 36.48
CA LEU A 378 9.87 11.71 37.67
C LEU A 378 11.14 12.39 38.22
N GLY A 379 10.98 13.48 38.95
CA GLY A 379 12.11 14.33 39.35
C GLY A 379 12.71 15.07 38.14
N THR A 380 13.96 14.78 37.81
CA THR A 380 14.70 15.40 36.68
C THR A 380 14.67 14.59 35.37
N LYS A 381 14.09 13.38 35.40
CA LYS A 381 13.96 12.44 34.26
C LYS A 381 12.50 12.35 33.81
N LEU A 382 12.30 11.84 32.60
CA LEU A 382 10.97 11.53 32.05
C LEU A 382 10.80 10.03 31.91
N VAL A 383 9.61 9.52 32.25
CA VAL A 383 9.24 8.10 32.14
C VAL A 383 8.04 7.92 31.22
N TYR A 384 7.96 6.76 30.58
CA TYR A 384 6.78 6.27 29.88
C TYR A 384 5.96 5.36 30.80
N GLU A 385 4.63 5.37 30.63
CA GLU A 385 3.74 4.39 31.26
C GLU A 385 3.87 3.03 30.57
N SER A 386 3.93 1.94 31.34
CA SER A 386 3.97 0.58 30.80
C SER A 386 2.59 0.16 30.28
N ARG A 387 2.58 -0.71 29.27
CA ARG A 387 1.31 -1.23 28.72
C ARG A 387 0.48 -1.94 29.80
N HIS A 388 1.13 -2.72 30.66
CA HIS A 388 0.47 -3.44 31.76
C HIS A 388 -0.15 -2.50 32.81
N HIS A 389 0.51 -1.40 33.17
CA HIS A 389 -0.08 -0.41 34.09
C HIS A 389 -1.26 0.32 33.46
N TYR A 390 -1.13 0.71 32.19
CA TYR A 390 -2.25 1.31 31.45
C TYR A 390 -3.47 0.36 31.43
N GLU A 391 -3.24 -0.93 31.13
CA GLU A 391 -4.28 -1.97 31.12
C GLU A 391 -4.95 -2.15 32.49
N ALA A 392 -4.19 -2.04 33.58
CA ALA A 392 -4.68 -2.20 34.95
C ALA A 392 -5.46 -0.99 35.49
N THR A 393 -5.09 0.23 35.07
CA THR A 393 -5.61 1.50 35.65
C THR A 393 -6.70 2.17 34.82
N HIS A 394 -6.81 1.88 33.52
CA HIS A 394 -7.78 2.54 32.63
C HIS A 394 -9.05 1.69 32.42
N PRO A 395 -10.26 2.29 32.48
CA PRO A 395 -11.51 1.55 32.73
C PRO A 395 -12.05 0.80 31.50
N PRO A 396 -12.61 -0.43 31.63
CA PRO A 396 -12.41 -1.47 32.64
C PRO A 396 -11.57 -2.66 32.13
N ALA A 397 -11.20 -3.57 33.04
CA ALA A 397 -10.21 -4.63 32.80
C ALA A 397 -10.70 -5.86 31.99
N ASN A 398 -10.96 -5.69 30.70
CA ASN A 398 -11.27 -6.77 29.75
C ASN A 398 -10.24 -6.91 28.60
N TRP A 399 -8.98 -6.57 28.88
CA TRP A 399 -7.86 -6.73 27.95
C TRP A 399 -7.59 -8.20 27.61
N GLY A 400 -7.03 -8.46 26.42
CA GLY A 400 -6.62 -9.79 25.96
C GLY A 400 -7.74 -10.73 25.50
N ASN A 401 -9.01 -10.43 25.80
CA ASN A 401 -10.14 -11.17 25.26
C ASN A 401 -10.70 -10.47 24.01
N VAL A 402 -10.39 -11.00 22.83
CA VAL A 402 -10.95 -10.53 21.56
C VAL A 402 -12.49 -10.52 21.60
N PHE A 403 -13.14 -11.64 21.95
CA PHE A 403 -14.58 -11.84 21.79
C PHE A 403 -15.47 -10.89 22.61
N SER A 404 -14.99 -10.37 23.74
CA SER A 404 -15.80 -9.56 24.65
C SER A 404 -15.01 -8.45 25.38
N GLY A 405 -13.89 -8.04 24.81
CA GLY A 405 -13.08 -6.97 25.38
C GLY A 405 -12.16 -6.28 24.38
N ARG A 406 -10.92 -6.05 24.81
CA ARG A 406 -9.98 -5.13 24.18
C ARG A 406 -8.77 -5.82 23.60
N SER A 407 -8.26 -5.27 22.50
CA SER A 407 -7.06 -5.78 21.83
C SER A 407 -6.27 -4.64 21.19
N TRP A 408 -4.98 -4.56 21.50
CA TRP A 408 -4.06 -3.63 20.87
C TRP A 408 -3.83 -3.99 19.40
N PHE A 409 -3.66 -2.97 18.55
CA PHE A 409 -3.41 -3.16 17.12
C PHE A 409 -2.36 -2.19 16.54
N MET A 410 -2.13 -1.03 17.19
CA MET A 410 -1.19 -0.02 16.72
C MET A 410 -0.16 0.28 17.81
N ASN A 411 1.12 0.32 17.40
CA ASN A 411 2.28 0.62 18.24
C ASN A 411 2.31 -0.21 19.55
N VAL A 412 1.93 -1.49 19.45
CA VAL A 412 1.77 -2.40 20.59
C VAL A 412 3.10 -2.64 21.32
N ASN A 413 4.18 -2.72 20.55
CA ASN A 413 5.55 -2.99 20.99
C ASN A 413 6.47 -1.75 20.89
N GLU A 414 5.93 -0.54 20.70
CA GLU A 414 6.76 0.67 20.77
C GLU A 414 7.17 0.94 22.23
N LEU A 415 8.45 1.20 22.46
CA LEU A 415 9.01 1.50 23.78
C LEU A 415 9.36 3.00 23.91
N ALA A 416 9.95 3.59 22.87
CA ALA A 416 10.29 5.01 22.86
C ALA A 416 10.49 5.54 21.44
N SER A 417 10.31 6.84 21.25
CA SER A 417 10.76 7.54 20.05
C SER A 417 11.89 8.49 20.42
N LEU A 418 13.12 8.17 20.01
CA LEU A 418 14.32 8.96 20.25
C LEU A 418 14.54 9.99 19.14
N GLN A 419 14.69 11.27 19.49
CA GLN A 419 15.13 12.35 18.61
C GLN A 419 16.65 12.52 18.77
N THR A 420 17.43 12.00 17.83
CA THR A 420 18.90 12.01 17.91
C THR A 420 19.51 13.34 17.48
N PHE A 421 18.94 13.98 16.46
CA PHE A 421 19.43 15.28 15.96
C PHE A 421 19.35 16.35 17.05
N GLY A 422 20.47 17.06 17.27
CA GLY A 422 20.59 18.11 18.29
C GLY A 422 20.68 17.63 19.74
N ASN A 423 20.47 16.33 20.02
CA ASN A 423 20.49 15.76 21.37
C ASN A 423 21.62 14.74 21.60
N PHE A 424 22.05 14.04 20.56
CA PHE A 424 23.14 13.06 20.61
C PHE A 424 24.25 13.49 19.63
N PRO A 425 25.51 13.61 20.10
CA PRO A 425 26.67 13.64 19.22
C PRO A 425 26.78 12.35 18.39
N ASP A 426 27.57 12.40 17.33
CA ASP A 426 27.78 11.23 16.46
C ASP A 426 28.72 10.22 17.13
N GLY A 427 28.36 8.94 17.06
CA GLY A 427 29.01 7.92 17.88
C GLY A 427 28.20 6.64 18.03
N THR A 428 28.79 5.64 18.69
CA THR A 428 28.10 4.38 19.02
C THR A 428 27.63 4.44 20.47
N TYR A 429 26.37 4.06 20.71
CA TYR A 429 25.69 4.16 22.00
C TYR A 429 25.00 2.83 22.38
N ASP A 430 25.01 2.52 23.67
CA ASP A 430 24.21 1.45 24.26
C ASP A 430 22.96 2.04 24.89
N PHE A 431 21.81 1.36 24.72
CA PHE A 431 20.52 1.70 25.30
C PHE A 431 19.97 0.52 26.12
N ARG A 432 19.25 0.83 27.21
CA ARG A 432 18.54 -0.16 28.03
C ARG A 432 17.32 0.42 28.73
N VAL A 433 16.44 -0.44 29.23
CA VAL A 433 15.25 -0.07 30.01
C VAL A 433 15.49 -0.21 31.52
N ARG A 434 15.03 0.80 32.27
CA ARG A 434 14.89 0.74 33.74
C ARG A 434 13.42 0.96 34.12
N GLY A 435 12.88 0.09 34.97
CA GLY A 435 11.50 0.16 35.47
C GLY A 435 11.37 0.89 36.81
N TYR A 436 10.16 1.40 37.05
CA TYR A 436 9.72 2.14 38.23
C TYR A 436 8.27 1.77 38.60
N LYS A 437 7.91 1.92 39.87
CA LYS A 437 6.56 1.68 40.38
C LYS A 437 5.67 2.93 40.38
N SER A 438 4.36 2.71 40.42
CA SER A 438 3.37 3.75 40.68
C SER A 438 3.07 3.92 42.18
N LEU A 439 2.64 5.11 42.54
CA LEU A 439 1.90 5.38 43.77
C LEU A 439 0.46 4.85 43.66
N ALA A 440 -0.25 4.79 44.78
CA ALA A 440 -1.66 4.36 44.84
C ALA A 440 -2.65 5.30 44.09
N ASN A 441 -2.21 6.50 43.69
CA ASN A 441 -2.99 7.40 42.84
C ASN A 441 -2.73 7.21 41.33
N GLY A 442 -1.84 6.29 40.95
CA GLY A 442 -1.47 6.00 39.55
C GLY A 442 -0.34 6.87 38.98
N ASP A 443 0.22 7.83 39.72
CA ASP A 443 1.41 8.58 39.28
C ASP A 443 2.71 7.80 39.57
N PRO A 444 3.83 8.08 38.87
CA PRO A 444 5.15 7.51 39.20
C PRO A 444 5.59 7.82 40.64
N ASP A 445 6.17 6.85 41.37
CA ASP A 445 6.69 7.07 42.73
C ASP A 445 8.04 7.82 42.72
N PRO A 446 8.12 9.08 43.20
CA PRO A 446 9.37 9.85 43.24
C PRO A 446 10.42 9.29 44.20
N ASN A 447 10.06 8.33 45.07
CA ASN A 447 10.97 7.70 46.02
C ASN A 447 11.49 6.34 45.56
N ASP A 448 10.97 5.79 44.45
CA ASP A 448 11.46 4.53 43.90
C ASP A 448 12.84 4.75 43.23
N PRO A 449 13.91 4.08 43.70
CA PRO A 449 15.21 4.15 43.03
C PRO A 449 15.19 3.55 41.60
N GLY A 450 14.21 2.70 41.30
CA GLY A 450 14.04 2.03 40.01
C GLY A 450 15.05 0.90 39.78
N VAL A 451 14.63 -0.10 39.02
CA VAL A 451 15.41 -1.33 38.78
C VAL A 451 15.72 -1.47 37.30
N VAL A 452 16.99 -1.68 36.96
CA VAL A 452 17.39 -2.05 35.59
C VAL A 452 16.79 -3.40 35.30
N LEU A 453 15.96 -3.49 34.26
CA LEU A 453 15.24 -4.73 33.99
C LEU A 453 16.20 -5.81 33.50
N ASN A 454 15.96 -7.05 33.89
CA ASN A 454 16.70 -8.17 33.30
C ASN A 454 16.29 -8.31 31.83
N GLY A 455 17.17 -8.84 30.98
CA GLY A 455 16.74 -9.24 29.65
C GLY A 455 15.86 -10.50 29.73
N CYS A 456 14.74 -10.50 29.00
CA CYS A 456 13.73 -11.55 29.12
C CYS A 456 14.25 -12.95 28.74
N GLY A 457 13.73 -13.99 29.40
CA GLY A 457 14.13 -15.39 29.16
C GLY A 457 15.47 -15.80 29.81
N ASN A 458 15.97 -15.03 30.78
CA ASN A 458 17.31 -15.15 31.39
C ASN A 458 18.48 -14.79 30.45
N HIS A 459 18.18 -14.05 29.40
CA HIS A 459 19.15 -13.53 28.43
C HIS A 459 19.36 -12.04 28.72
N GLN A 460 20.34 -11.69 29.56
CA GLN A 460 20.58 -10.30 30.01
C GLN A 460 20.74 -9.32 28.83
N GLU A 461 21.30 -9.81 27.73
CA GLU A 461 21.43 -9.13 26.45
C GLU A 461 20.12 -8.59 25.85
N ASN A 462 18.97 -9.17 26.18
CA ASN A 462 17.67 -8.75 25.64
C ASN A 462 17.22 -7.36 26.15
N ASN A 463 17.88 -6.81 27.18
CA ASN A 463 17.69 -5.42 27.60
C ASN A 463 18.88 -4.52 27.18
N LEU A 464 19.58 -4.87 26.10
CA LEU A 464 20.67 -4.06 25.54
C LEU A 464 20.46 -3.89 24.03
N LEU A 465 20.58 -2.65 23.57
CA LEU A 465 20.56 -2.29 22.15
C LEU A 465 21.73 -1.37 21.85
N VAL A 466 22.58 -1.75 20.89
CA VAL A 466 23.69 -0.94 20.39
C VAL A 466 23.26 -0.26 19.09
N LEU A 467 23.43 1.07 19.00
CA LEU A 467 23.14 1.86 17.79
C LEU A 467 24.30 2.80 17.45
N ARG A 468 24.56 2.98 16.15
CA ARG A 468 25.46 4.01 15.62
C ARG A 468 24.62 5.21 15.20
N ILE A 469 24.89 6.36 15.80
CA ILE A 469 24.26 7.64 15.50
C ILE A 469 25.22 8.50 14.65
N ASP A 470 24.66 9.17 13.66
CA ASP A 470 25.37 9.95 12.62
C ASP A 470 24.38 10.98 12.02
N ASN A 471 24.28 12.16 12.61
CA ASN A 471 23.30 13.20 12.27
C ASN A 471 23.93 14.30 11.42
N ARG A 472 23.30 14.64 10.28
CA ARG A 472 23.85 15.64 9.38
C ARG A 472 23.86 17.04 9.99
N ILE A 473 25.03 17.67 9.98
CA ILE A 473 25.19 19.10 10.22
C ILE A 473 24.71 19.89 9.00
N VAL A 474 23.72 20.77 9.19
CA VAL A 474 23.18 21.66 8.15
C VAL A 474 23.39 23.12 8.55
N GLY A 475 24.07 23.87 7.67
CA GLY A 475 24.26 25.32 7.75
C GLY A 475 23.05 26.12 7.23
N PRO A 476 23.14 27.46 7.18
CA PRO A 476 22.07 28.31 6.69
C PRO A 476 21.76 28.02 5.21
N GLN A 477 20.48 27.75 4.90
CA GLN A 477 20.04 27.54 3.52
C GLN A 477 20.39 28.74 2.64
N GLN A 478 21.19 28.50 1.59
CA GLN A 478 21.52 29.50 0.58
C GLN A 478 20.33 29.67 -0.38
N PRO A 479 19.74 30.88 -0.53
CA PRO A 479 18.60 31.07 -1.42
C PRO A 479 18.98 30.88 -2.89
N GLY A 480 18.13 30.17 -3.65
CA GLY A 480 18.29 30.04 -5.11
C GLY A 480 19.22 28.92 -5.59
N THR A 481 19.75 28.07 -4.70
CA THR A 481 20.45 26.84 -5.06
C THR A 481 19.66 25.60 -4.63
N VAL A 482 19.92 24.47 -5.30
CA VAL A 482 19.48 23.12 -4.87
C VAL A 482 20.43 22.51 -3.85
N HIS A 483 21.65 23.05 -3.75
CA HIS A 483 22.68 22.57 -2.84
C HIS A 483 22.31 22.91 -1.40
N ILE A 484 22.34 21.90 -0.53
CA ILE A 484 22.18 22.06 0.91
C ILE A 484 23.53 22.50 1.46
N ASP A 485 23.56 23.54 2.30
CA ASP A 485 24.77 23.95 3.00
C ASP A 485 25.08 22.88 4.08
N THR A 486 25.90 21.90 3.76
CA THR A 486 26.22 20.76 4.64
C THR A 486 27.57 20.16 4.25
N THR A 487 28.24 19.53 5.20
CA THR A 487 29.47 18.76 4.98
C THR A 487 29.22 17.28 4.71
N GLU A 488 27.97 16.80 4.80
CA GLU A 488 27.67 15.35 4.85
C GLU A 488 26.26 14.99 4.31
N PRO A 489 26.14 14.33 3.14
CA PRO A 489 27.15 14.30 2.09
C PRO A 489 27.27 15.70 1.44
N ASP A 490 28.49 16.07 1.07
CA ASP A 490 28.78 17.31 0.32
C ASP A 490 29.21 16.97 -1.12
N CYS A 491 28.94 17.87 -2.07
CA CYS A 491 29.30 17.68 -3.47
C CYS A 491 29.50 18.97 -4.24
N GLY A 492 30.38 18.95 -5.24
CA GLY A 492 30.56 20.11 -6.10
C GLY A 492 31.24 19.79 -7.41
N ILE A 493 30.87 20.52 -8.46
CA ILE A 493 31.51 20.45 -9.78
C ILE A 493 32.52 21.60 -9.86
N SER A 494 33.80 21.27 -9.76
CA SER A 494 34.90 22.24 -9.71
C SER A 494 35.36 22.68 -11.10
N LEU A 495 35.19 21.84 -12.12
CA LEU A 495 35.70 22.07 -13.47
C LEU A 495 34.88 21.35 -14.53
N VAL A 496 34.61 22.00 -15.66
CA VAL A 496 34.12 21.37 -16.88
C VAL A 496 35.00 21.82 -18.05
N LYS A 497 35.57 20.88 -18.81
CA LYS A 497 36.42 21.18 -19.97
C LYS A 497 36.00 20.44 -21.22
N LEU A 498 36.04 21.14 -22.35
CA LEU A 498 36.02 20.55 -23.69
C LEU A 498 37.44 20.68 -24.27
N GLY A 499 38.19 19.59 -24.21
CA GLY A 499 39.61 19.56 -24.57
C GLY A 499 40.42 20.41 -23.60
N ASN A 500 41.02 21.48 -24.12
CA ASN A 500 41.77 22.44 -23.32
C ASN A 500 40.92 23.63 -22.85
N ASN A 501 39.71 23.82 -23.39
CA ASN A 501 38.86 24.98 -23.12
C ASN A 501 38.04 24.73 -21.84
N LEU A 502 38.10 25.69 -20.91
CA LEU A 502 37.31 25.68 -19.67
C LEU A 502 35.93 26.27 -19.95
N VAL A 503 34.90 25.43 -19.86
CA VAL A 503 33.51 25.85 -19.94
C VAL A 503 33.12 26.45 -18.58
N GLN A 504 32.67 27.70 -18.57
CA GLN A 504 32.24 28.39 -17.34
C GLN A 504 30.77 28.08 -17.01
N PRO A 505 30.33 28.24 -15.75
CA PRO A 505 28.91 28.21 -15.41
C PRO A 505 28.16 29.29 -16.19
N CYS A 506 27.00 28.97 -16.74
CA CYS A 506 26.21 29.79 -17.66
C CYS A 506 26.97 30.23 -18.94
N GLY A 507 28.15 29.67 -19.21
CA GLY A 507 28.95 29.96 -20.39
C GLY A 507 28.48 29.25 -21.66
N ALA A 508 29.19 29.48 -22.77
CA ALA A 508 28.98 28.79 -24.04
C ALA A 508 30.32 28.40 -24.65
N GLU A 509 30.41 27.20 -25.22
CA GLU A 509 31.62 26.66 -25.86
C GLU A 509 31.28 25.97 -27.18
N HIS A 510 32.25 25.84 -28.09
CA HIS A 510 32.07 25.16 -29.37
C HIS A 510 32.72 23.78 -29.37
N LEU A 511 31.95 22.74 -29.73
CA LEU A 511 32.40 21.36 -29.73
C LEU A 511 33.25 21.07 -30.97
N GLN A 512 34.57 21.07 -30.80
CA GLN A 512 35.49 20.64 -31.85
C GLN A 512 35.45 19.10 -32.03
N PRO A 513 35.66 18.56 -33.25
CA PRO A 513 35.70 17.11 -33.49
C PRO A 513 36.75 16.39 -32.63
N ASN A 514 36.41 15.17 -32.16
CA ASN A 514 37.28 14.30 -31.34
C ASN A 514 37.80 14.94 -30.03
N THR A 515 37.07 15.92 -29.50
CA THR A 515 37.43 16.62 -28.26
C THR A 515 36.98 15.83 -27.03
N PRO A 516 37.84 15.59 -26.03
CA PRO A 516 37.42 14.93 -24.79
C PRO A 516 36.62 15.88 -23.89
N LEU A 517 35.64 15.35 -23.15
CA LEU A 517 35.02 16.02 -22.01
C LEU A 517 35.77 15.62 -20.74
N GLN A 518 36.17 16.59 -19.92
CA GLN A 518 36.63 16.36 -18.55
C GLN A 518 35.71 17.09 -17.58
N VAL A 519 35.32 16.40 -16.51
CA VAL A 519 34.58 16.97 -15.38
C VAL A 519 35.36 16.64 -14.11
N ASP A 520 35.83 17.68 -13.41
CA ASP A 520 36.38 17.52 -12.06
C ASP A 520 35.29 17.89 -11.07
N PHE A 521 35.05 17.00 -10.12
CA PHE A 521 34.02 17.15 -9.10
C PHE A 521 34.50 16.50 -7.80
N PHE A 522 33.80 16.79 -6.71
CA PHE A 522 33.98 16.07 -5.45
C PHE A 522 32.63 15.54 -4.96
N CYS A 523 32.70 14.41 -4.26
CA CYS A 523 31.64 13.87 -3.43
C CYS A 523 32.30 13.43 -2.14
N SER A 524 31.81 13.88 -1.00
CA SER A 524 32.47 13.59 0.27
C SER A 524 31.49 13.39 1.42
N ASP A 525 31.87 12.48 2.30
CA ASP A 525 31.29 12.33 3.64
C ASP A 525 32.45 12.21 4.63
N PRO A 526 32.63 13.16 5.56
CA PRO A 526 33.78 13.20 6.46
C PRO A 526 33.80 12.05 7.46
N ASP A 527 32.65 11.47 7.81
CA ASP A 527 32.50 10.36 8.75
C ASP A 527 32.66 8.99 8.07
N GLY A 528 32.53 8.97 6.74
CA GLY A 528 32.80 7.83 5.88
C GLY A 528 31.57 7.01 5.53
N HIS A 529 30.39 7.61 5.58
CA HIS A 529 29.13 6.94 5.27
C HIS A 529 28.59 7.30 3.88
N LEU A 530 29.45 7.66 2.93
CA LEU A 530 29.05 7.86 1.53
C LEU A 530 28.43 6.55 0.96
N ASP A 531 27.30 6.62 0.25
CA ASP A 531 26.60 5.45 -0.33
C ASP A 531 26.92 5.28 -1.82
N HIS A 532 26.61 6.33 -2.58
CA HIS A 532 26.84 6.43 -4.01
C HIS A 532 26.70 7.88 -4.46
N TYR A 533 27.05 8.14 -5.72
CA TYR A 533 26.72 9.38 -6.40
C TYR A 533 26.36 9.12 -7.86
N GLU A 534 25.62 10.05 -8.44
CA GLU A 534 25.24 10.03 -9.85
C GLU A 534 25.65 11.32 -10.52
N LEU A 535 26.30 11.20 -11.68
CA LEU A 535 26.64 12.34 -12.53
C LEU A 535 25.85 12.23 -13.84
N ARG A 536 24.79 13.02 -13.96
CA ARG A 536 23.86 13.03 -15.09
C ARG A 536 24.01 14.31 -15.89
N ILE A 537 23.72 14.25 -17.19
CA ILE A 537 23.55 15.43 -18.02
C ILE A 537 22.13 15.48 -18.60
N MET A 538 21.53 16.67 -18.59
CA MET A 538 20.16 16.93 -19.02
C MET A 538 20.14 18.00 -20.10
N TRP A 539 19.26 17.86 -21.11
CA TRP A 539 19.10 18.87 -22.17
C TRP A 539 17.73 18.81 -22.86
N GLY A 540 17.34 19.91 -23.49
CA GLY A 540 16.05 20.05 -24.19
C GLY A 540 14.85 19.74 -23.28
N LEU A 541 13.81 19.12 -23.82
CA LEU A 541 12.62 18.74 -23.07
C LEU A 541 12.79 17.37 -22.40
N GLY A 542 13.56 17.32 -21.31
CA GLY A 542 13.65 16.15 -20.43
C GLY A 542 14.54 15.00 -20.93
N ASN A 543 15.47 15.24 -21.86
CA ASN A 543 16.48 14.23 -22.19
C ASN A 543 17.50 14.15 -21.07
N VAL A 544 17.90 12.93 -20.69
CA VAL A 544 18.89 12.66 -19.63
C VAL A 544 19.87 11.58 -20.09
N ARG A 545 21.14 11.69 -19.68
CA ARG A 545 22.18 10.68 -19.90
C ARG A 545 23.09 10.59 -18.68
N ASN A 546 23.37 9.38 -18.19
CA ASN A 546 24.35 9.16 -17.11
C ASN A 546 25.78 9.22 -17.70
N LEU A 547 26.57 10.22 -17.28
CA LEU A 547 27.93 10.46 -17.77
C LEU A 547 28.91 9.36 -17.37
N LEU A 548 28.70 8.70 -16.22
CA LEU A 548 29.54 7.61 -15.70
C LEU A 548 29.46 6.35 -16.58
N THR A 549 28.40 6.23 -17.40
CA THR A 549 28.12 5.06 -18.25
C THR A 549 28.42 5.27 -19.75
N VAL A 550 28.93 6.44 -20.13
CA VAL A 550 29.23 6.75 -21.54
C VAL A 550 30.36 5.87 -22.06
N PRO A 551 30.29 5.31 -23.29
CA PRO A 551 31.35 4.45 -23.82
C PRO A 551 32.74 5.11 -23.78
N GLY A 552 33.70 4.42 -23.16
CA GLY A 552 35.07 4.92 -22.97
C GLY A 552 35.24 5.91 -21.83
N ALA A 553 34.20 6.19 -21.02
CA ALA A 553 34.34 6.98 -19.80
C ALA A 553 35.34 6.33 -18.83
N THR A 554 36.27 7.14 -18.31
CA THR A 554 37.23 6.74 -17.28
C THR A 554 37.11 7.67 -16.08
N LEU A 555 36.97 7.08 -14.90
CA LEU A 555 36.80 7.78 -13.63
C LEU A 555 38.06 7.56 -12.79
N THR A 556 38.67 8.64 -12.31
CA THR A 556 39.97 8.62 -11.62
C THR A 556 39.98 9.54 -10.41
N GLY A 557 40.72 9.17 -9.36
CA GLY A 557 40.86 9.98 -8.15
C GLY A 557 41.88 11.11 -8.33
N ILE A 558 41.53 12.31 -7.89
CA ILE A 558 42.44 13.47 -7.86
C ILE A 558 43.10 13.51 -6.48
N GLY A 559 44.09 12.63 -6.28
CA GLY A 559 44.84 12.52 -5.03
C GLY A 559 45.26 11.08 -4.73
N ALA A 560 46.27 10.92 -3.87
CA ALA A 560 46.67 9.60 -3.39
C ALA A 560 45.61 9.05 -2.43
N GLY A 561 45.24 7.78 -2.59
CA GLY A 561 44.33 7.08 -1.69
C GLY A 561 42.84 7.42 -1.83
N VAL A 562 42.43 8.19 -2.86
CA VAL A 562 41.01 8.36 -3.20
C VAL A 562 40.50 7.11 -3.90
N GLN A 563 39.42 6.50 -3.40
CA GLN A 563 38.65 5.47 -4.10
C GLN A 563 37.51 6.16 -4.88
N PRO A 564 37.59 6.26 -6.22
CA PRO A 564 36.64 7.05 -6.98
C PRO A 564 35.26 6.41 -7.16
N GLY A 565 35.08 5.13 -6.81
CA GLY A 565 33.92 4.30 -7.18
C GLY A 565 32.58 5.04 -7.17
N PRO A 566 31.68 4.81 -8.14
CA PRO A 566 30.37 5.48 -8.16
C PRO A 566 29.49 5.09 -6.96
N ASP A 567 29.81 3.99 -6.29
CA ASP A 567 29.13 3.41 -5.13
C ASP A 567 30.13 2.74 -4.16
N ASP A 568 29.67 2.49 -2.92
CA ASP A 568 30.46 1.83 -1.86
C ASP A 568 31.05 0.48 -2.29
N PRO A 569 30.32 -0.46 -2.94
CA PRO A 569 30.90 -1.71 -3.45
C PRO A 569 32.10 -1.50 -4.40
N ASN A 570 32.01 -0.54 -5.34
CA ASN A 570 33.12 -0.21 -6.23
C ASN A 570 34.29 0.44 -5.49
N ALA A 571 34.02 1.28 -4.47
CA ALA A 571 35.06 1.88 -3.65
C ALA A 571 35.78 0.86 -2.77
N LEU A 572 35.07 -0.12 -2.20
CA LEU A 572 35.65 -1.25 -1.47
C LEU A 572 36.57 -2.09 -2.38
N ALA A 573 36.17 -2.35 -3.62
CA ALA A 573 37.01 -3.02 -4.62
C ALA A 573 38.28 -2.21 -5.00
N GLN A 574 38.32 -0.91 -4.68
CA GLN A 574 39.44 0.00 -4.89
C GLN A 574 40.25 0.26 -3.61
N GLY A 575 39.95 -0.42 -2.51
CA GLY A 575 40.70 -0.37 -1.25
C GLY A 575 40.09 0.48 -0.13
N ALA A 576 38.82 0.89 -0.24
CA ALA A 576 38.09 1.41 0.93
C ALA A 576 37.87 0.27 1.96
N VAL A 577 37.67 0.62 3.23
CA VAL A 577 37.61 -0.34 4.34
C VAL A 577 36.30 -0.18 5.09
N ARG A 578 35.44 -1.20 5.09
CA ARG A 578 34.15 -1.18 5.80
C ARG A 578 34.32 -0.78 7.29
N PRO A 579 33.42 0.05 7.85
CA PRO A 579 32.26 0.69 7.21
C PRO A 579 32.59 1.99 6.45
N THR A 580 33.85 2.35 6.29
CA THR A 580 34.31 3.71 5.95
C THR A 580 34.65 3.88 4.46
N TRP A 581 33.86 4.71 3.77
CA TRP A 581 34.22 5.33 2.49
C TRP A 581 33.86 6.82 2.51
N LYS A 582 34.86 7.68 2.35
CA LYS A 582 34.74 9.15 2.46
C LYS A 582 34.58 9.88 1.12
N GLY A 583 34.63 9.16 0.00
CA GLY A 583 34.74 9.77 -1.33
C GLY A 583 36.04 10.57 -1.52
N GLY A 584 35.95 11.71 -2.17
CA GLY A 584 37.06 12.62 -2.43
C GLY A 584 36.90 13.44 -3.72
N ASN A 585 38.01 14.02 -4.19
CA ASN A 585 38.08 14.72 -5.47
C ASN A 585 38.27 13.72 -6.61
N MET A 586 37.52 13.86 -7.69
CA MET A 586 37.40 12.90 -8.78
C MET A 586 37.39 13.60 -10.14
N ARG A 587 37.98 12.95 -11.15
CA ARG A 587 37.94 13.35 -12.55
C ARG A 587 37.25 12.28 -13.37
N LEU A 588 36.14 12.65 -14.00
CA LEU A 588 35.57 11.90 -15.13
C LEU A 588 36.21 12.42 -16.42
N THR A 589 36.72 11.51 -17.25
CA THR A 589 37.16 11.81 -18.62
C THR A 589 36.35 10.96 -19.60
N ILE A 590 35.74 11.59 -20.59
CA ILE A 590 35.07 10.93 -21.71
C ILE A 590 35.85 11.29 -22.98
N PRO A 591 36.39 10.33 -23.75
CA PRO A 591 37.36 10.59 -24.82
C PRO A 591 36.77 11.34 -26.01
N ASN A 592 35.44 11.32 -26.20
CA ASN A 592 34.75 12.05 -27.26
C ASN A 592 33.45 12.67 -26.72
N ALA A 593 33.46 13.99 -26.55
CA ALA A 593 32.35 14.78 -26.06
C ALA A 593 31.13 14.78 -27.02
N ALA A 594 31.28 14.44 -28.30
CA ALA A 594 30.14 14.25 -29.21
C ALA A 594 29.24 13.06 -28.81
N LEU A 595 29.74 12.14 -27.96
CA LEU A 595 28.93 11.08 -27.34
C LEU A 595 28.06 11.61 -26.17
N VAL A 596 28.22 12.87 -25.79
CA VAL A 596 27.53 13.52 -24.67
C VAL A 596 26.61 14.64 -25.16
N PHE A 597 27.09 15.45 -26.11
CA PHE A 597 26.37 16.61 -26.65
C PHE A 597 25.92 16.36 -28.10
N PRO A 598 24.72 15.78 -28.33
CA PRO A 598 24.27 15.41 -29.68
C PRO A 598 23.77 16.58 -30.55
N VAL A 599 23.45 17.73 -29.94
CA VAL A 599 22.86 18.91 -30.62
C VAL A 599 23.33 20.21 -29.97
N THR A 600 23.24 21.33 -30.69
CA THR A 600 23.37 22.67 -30.08
C THR A 600 22.24 22.89 -29.07
N CYS A 601 22.56 23.05 -27.79
CA CYS A 601 21.57 23.21 -26.71
C CYS A 601 22.18 23.79 -25.43
N CYS A 602 21.31 24.20 -24.50
CA CYS A 602 21.69 24.36 -23.09
C CYS A 602 21.71 22.99 -22.42
N TYR A 603 22.78 22.70 -21.71
CA TYR A 603 23.00 21.48 -20.95
C TYR A 603 23.10 21.80 -19.46
N LEU A 604 22.60 20.89 -18.63
CA LEU A 604 22.75 20.90 -17.18
C LEU A 604 23.44 19.61 -16.77
N ILE A 605 24.60 19.69 -16.12
CA ILE A 605 25.15 18.57 -15.36
C ILE A 605 24.54 18.61 -13.96
N GLU A 606 23.89 17.52 -13.58
CA GLU A 606 23.35 17.24 -12.25
C GLU A 606 24.31 16.24 -11.58
N LEU A 607 24.93 16.68 -10.49
CA LEU A 607 25.63 15.79 -9.55
C LEU A 607 24.73 15.60 -8.33
N THR A 608 24.35 14.37 -8.03
CA THR A 608 23.66 14.03 -6.78
C THR A 608 24.52 13.04 -5.99
N VAL A 609 24.60 13.23 -4.68
CA VAL A 609 25.36 12.39 -3.75
C VAL A 609 24.47 11.91 -2.62
N TRP A 610 24.66 10.68 -2.13
CA TRP A 610 23.88 10.07 -1.06
C TRP A 610 24.78 9.53 0.07
N LYS A 611 24.23 9.54 1.30
CA LYS A 611 24.82 8.96 2.52
C LYS A 611 24.06 7.68 2.91
N ARG A 612 24.74 6.70 3.49
CA ARG A 612 24.26 5.34 3.87
C ARG A 612 23.37 5.32 5.11
N ASN A 613 22.93 6.47 5.56
CA ASN A 613 22.28 6.61 6.85
C ASN A 613 20.78 6.36 6.77
N ILE A 614 20.19 5.96 7.90
CA ILE A 614 18.76 5.71 8.05
C ILE A 614 18.17 6.92 8.78
N VAL A 615 17.72 7.88 7.99
CA VAL A 615 17.06 9.12 8.46
C VAL A 615 15.61 8.81 8.79
N ASN A 616 15.18 9.12 10.02
CA ASN A 616 13.79 9.00 10.45
C ASN A 616 13.16 7.65 10.02
N CYS A 617 13.91 6.57 10.23
CA CYS A 617 13.49 5.20 9.96
C CYS A 617 13.10 4.83 8.50
N GLY A 618 13.50 5.61 7.48
CA GLY A 618 13.26 5.21 6.09
C GLY A 618 13.78 6.12 4.97
N SER A 619 14.25 7.32 5.29
CA SER A 619 14.88 8.24 4.35
C SER A 619 16.41 8.10 4.38
N VAL A 620 17.08 8.71 3.40
CA VAL A 620 18.55 8.84 3.32
C VAL A 620 18.90 10.31 3.15
N TYR A 621 20.07 10.76 3.63
CA TYR A 621 20.55 12.08 3.26
C TYR A 621 21.10 12.08 1.83
N TYR A 622 20.83 13.17 1.14
CA TYR A 622 21.40 13.46 -0.17
C TYR A 622 21.71 14.96 -0.28
N ASN A 623 22.55 15.31 -1.24
CA ASN A 623 22.86 16.67 -1.63
C ASN A 623 23.04 16.75 -3.16
N GLN A 624 22.90 17.95 -3.74
CA GLN A 624 22.85 18.15 -5.19
C GLN A 624 23.60 19.40 -5.64
N MET A 625 24.41 19.27 -6.69
CA MET A 625 25.05 20.40 -7.37
C MET A 625 24.66 20.43 -8.85
N HIS A 626 24.28 21.62 -9.31
CA HIS A 626 23.84 21.89 -10.68
C HIS A 626 24.84 22.79 -11.42
N TYR A 627 25.31 22.34 -12.57
CA TYR A 627 26.27 23.08 -13.41
C TYR A 627 25.73 23.21 -14.83
N SER A 628 25.27 24.41 -15.21
CA SER A 628 24.65 24.67 -16.52
C SER A 628 25.57 25.44 -17.47
N PHE A 629 25.49 25.14 -18.76
CA PHE A 629 26.24 25.80 -19.85
C PHE A 629 25.61 25.50 -21.21
N THR A 630 26.07 26.18 -22.26
CA THR A 630 25.66 25.94 -23.65
C THR A 630 26.78 25.24 -24.42
N VAL A 631 26.43 24.24 -25.23
CA VAL A 631 27.36 23.69 -26.23
C VAL A 631 26.78 23.96 -27.61
N THR A 632 27.62 24.49 -28.49
CA THR A 632 27.34 24.58 -29.93
C THR A 632 28.06 23.46 -30.65
N VAL A 633 27.33 22.70 -31.46
CA VAL A 633 27.74 21.50 -32.21
C VAL A 633 27.60 21.77 -33.69
#